data_AF-A0AAE3AS93-F1
#
_entry.id   AF-A0AAE3AS93-F1
#
_cell.length_a   1.000
_cell.length_b   1.000
_cell.length_c   1.000
_cell.angle_alpha   90.00
_cell.angle_beta   90.00
_cell.angle_gamma   90.00
#
_symmetry.space_group_name_H-M   'P 1'
#
loop_
_entity.id
_entity.type
_entity.pdbx_description
1 polymer ?
#
loop_
_entity_poly.entity_id
_entity_poly.type
_entity_poly.pdbx_seq_one_letter_code
_entity_poly.pdbx_strand_id
1 'polypeptide(L)'
;MAKIRGVYALVVEATLALFLWQREWFVFGIFLFEILWFAVLWLLIRMEAPEIQVSIRTSAKWRAGKPLRMEIRADSRRLLSAGILEGSLECENLTIGETKIVPIRMNLSAKSISLTLPIETTLCGRIRICLKNARCYDLFGLNCAPVSSAEECQILLYPAQCPVEIIKQGTPAGDSLDGTQMASKKGKDASEVYDLREYHVGDDFRSIHWKLTGKLGVMMVKEASDSTRHDILILLDIGRSDERESVSSKALSFAFSLTAGICGKLQESGFFFDAGLPVNGQILIRQVSDEREYEKMLDAWMYLVIPEKSGSGLLWFEAENMQRTFRRVIYVTAGTCPEAFFHLPENLDITAICVQDEGAIRVSQQGRRMLMEVSTKELVKNTFRVVI
;
A
#
# COMPACT_ATOMS: atom_id res chain seq x y z
N MET A 1 -22.71 -28.64 -6.11
CA MET A 1 -22.74 -29.84 -6.96
C MET A 1 -23.18 -31.13 -6.26
N ALA A 2 -22.95 -31.34 -4.95
CA ALA A 2 -23.33 -32.58 -4.25
C ALA A 2 -24.83 -32.96 -4.37
N LYS A 3 -25.74 -31.98 -4.31
CA LYS A 3 -27.18 -32.20 -4.50
C LYS A 3 -27.53 -32.80 -5.87
N ILE A 4 -26.86 -32.35 -6.94
CA ILE A 4 -27.12 -32.82 -8.31
C ILE A 4 -26.67 -34.28 -8.47
N ARG A 5 -25.51 -34.62 -7.91
CA ARG A 5 -25.02 -36.01 -7.89
C ARG A 5 -25.97 -36.95 -7.14
N GLY A 6 -26.54 -36.49 -6.02
CA GLY A 6 -27.52 -37.26 -5.26
C GLY A 6 -28.83 -37.50 -6.04
N VAL A 7 -29.33 -36.46 -6.73
CA VAL A 7 -30.51 -36.61 -7.60
C VAL A 7 -30.23 -37.58 -8.75
N TYR A 8 -29.08 -37.47 -9.39
CA TYR A 8 -28.70 -38.37 -10.47
C TYR A 8 -28.57 -39.83 -10.00
N ALA A 9 -27.94 -40.06 -8.84
CA ALA A 9 -27.85 -41.39 -8.24
C ALA A 9 -29.24 -41.99 -7.96
N LEU A 10 -30.18 -41.20 -7.42
CA LEU A 10 -31.55 -41.64 -7.16
C LEU A 10 -32.29 -41.99 -8.45
N VAL A 11 -32.08 -41.23 -9.54
CA VAL A 11 -32.65 -41.56 -10.86
C VAL A 11 -32.11 -42.90 -11.36
N VAL A 12 -30.79 -43.12 -11.28
CA VAL A 12 -30.16 -44.38 -11.69
C VAL A 12 -30.64 -45.57 -10.83
N GLU A 13 -30.84 -45.38 -9.53
CA GLU A 13 -31.40 -46.41 -8.64
C GLU A 13 -32.87 -46.71 -8.98
N ALA A 14 -33.66 -45.68 -9.30
CA ALA A 14 -35.05 -45.83 -9.69
C ALA A 14 -35.19 -46.54 -11.05
N THR A 15 -34.36 -46.21 -12.05
CA THR A 15 -34.37 -46.88 -13.35
C THR A 15 -33.93 -48.35 -13.22
N LEU A 16 -32.96 -48.64 -12.36
CA LEU A 16 -32.56 -50.01 -12.03
C LEU A 16 -33.70 -50.79 -11.35
N ALA A 17 -34.37 -50.20 -10.35
CA ALA A 17 -35.49 -50.85 -9.66
C ALA A 17 -36.67 -51.12 -10.61
N LEU A 18 -36.98 -50.17 -11.50
CA LEU A 18 -37.99 -50.34 -12.54
C LEU A 18 -37.63 -51.44 -13.54
N PHE A 19 -36.35 -51.52 -13.95
CA PHE A 19 -35.88 -52.61 -14.81
C PHE A 19 -36.03 -53.97 -14.12
N LEU A 20 -35.64 -54.09 -12.84
CA LEU A 20 -35.76 -55.34 -12.09
C LEU A 20 -37.23 -55.78 -11.90
N TRP A 21 -38.15 -54.83 -11.77
CA TRP A 21 -39.59 -55.10 -11.70
C TRP A 21 -40.14 -55.53 -13.06
N GLN A 22 -40.04 -54.67 -14.07
CA GLN A 22 -40.74 -54.86 -15.35
C GLN A 22 -40.03 -55.86 -16.26
N ARG A 23 -38.69 -56.02 -16.11
CA ARG A 23 -37.82 -56.88 -16.94
C ARG A 23 -37.90 -56.58 -18.44
N GLU A 24 -38.26 -55.34 -18.78
CA GLU A 24 -38.34 -54.84 -20.15
C GLU A 24 -36.96 -54.40 -20.66
N TRP A 25 -36.62 -54.82 -21.88
CA TRP A 25 -35.34 -54.46 -22.52
C TRP A 25 -35.20 -52.95 -22.78
N PHE A 26 -36.32 -52.24 -22.95
CA PHE A 26 -36.31 -50.79 -23.11
C PHE A 26 -35.80 -50.07 -21.86
N VAL A 27 -36.27 -50.46 -20.66
CA VAL A 27 -35.84 -49.86 -19.39
C VAL A 27 -34.37 -50.18 -19.10
N PHE A 28 -33.92 -51.39 -19.46
CA PHE A 28 -32.50 -51.73 -19.44
C PHE A 28 -31.66 -50.79 -20.32
N GLY A 29 -32.15 -50.48 -21.52
CA GLY A 29 -31.50 -49.54 -22.44
C GLY A 29 -31.32 -48.14 -21.84
N ILE A 30 -32.33 -47.64 -21.12
CA ILE A 30 -32.25 -46.35 -20.41
C ILE A 30 -31.21 -46.40 -19.29
N PHE A 31 -31.26 -47.43 -18.44
CA PHE A 31 -30.28 -47.61 -17.35
C PHE A 31 -28.84 -47.69 -17.89
N LEU A 32 -28.62 -48.45 -18.96
CA LEU A 32 -27.32 -48.56 -19.61
C LEU A 32 -26.88 -47.21 -20.20
N PHE A 33 -27.80 -46.46 -20.82
CA PHE A 33 -27.52 -45.13 -21.35
C PHE A 33 -27.11 -44.14 -20.26
N GLU A 34 -27.78 -44.14 -19.10
CA GLU A 34 -27.40 -43.29 -17.97
C GLU A 34 -25.95 -43.55 -17.54
N ILE A 35 -25.61 -44.81 -17.29
CA ILE A 35 -24.24 -45.20 -16.88
C ILE A 35 -23.21 -44.82 -17.95
N LEU A 36 -23.49 -45.13 -19.22
CA LEU A 36 -22.60 -44.80 -20.33
C LEU A 36 -22.43 -43.29 -20.46
N TRP A 37 -23.49 -42.51 -20.33
CA TRP A 37 -23.44 -41.05 -20.38
C TRP A 37 -22.56 -40.47 -19.28
N PHE A 38 -22.70 -40.96 -18.04
CA PHE A 38 -21.83 -40.57 -16.93
C PHE A 38 -20.36 -40.89 -17.22
N ALA A 39 -20.07 -42.07 -17.74
CA ALA A 39 -18.72 -42.51 -18.08
C ALA A 39 -18.10 -41.67 -19.22
N VAL A 40 -18.90 -41.32 -20.24
CA VAL A 40 -18.49 -40.46 -21.35
C VAL A 40 -18.16 -39.05 -20.83
N LEU A 41 -19.02 -38.44 -20.01
CA LEU A 41 -18.75 -37.13 -19.40
C LEU A 41 -17.50 -37.15 -18.50
N TRP A 42 -17.30 -38.24 -17.75
CA TRP A 42 -16.12 -38.44 -16.91
C TRP A 42 -14.83 -38.51 -17.73
N LEU A 43 -14.86 -39.20 -18.87
CA LEU A 43 -13.70 -39.29 -19.76
C LEU A 43 -13.42 -37.94 -20.44
N LEU A 44 -14.45 -37.30 -20.98
CA LEU A 44 -14.33 -36.02 -21.68
C LEU A 44 -13.77 -34.93 -20.78
N ILE A 45 -14.29 -34.78 -19.56
CA ILE A 45 -13.81 -33.74 -18.65
C ILE A 45 -12.34 -33.95 -18.23
N ARG A 46 -11.89 -35.20 -18.10
CA ARG A 46 -10.47 -35.49 -17.79
C ARG A 46 -9.53 -35.22 -18.96
N MET A 47 -10.02 -35.36 -20.18
CA MET A 47 -9.25 -34.98 -21.37
C MET A 47 -9.20 -33.46 -21.54
N GLU A 48 -10.28 -32.75 -21.21
CA GLU A 48 -10.39 -31.29 -21.37
C GLU A 48 -9.70 -30.50 -20.26
N ALA A 49 -9.80 -30.93 -19.00
CA ALA A 49 -9.34 -30.14 -17.85
C ALA A 49 -7.86 -29.71 -17.90
N PRO A 50 -6.91 -30.56 -18.36
CA PRO A 50 -5.51 -30.16 -18.50
C PRO A 50 -5.26 -29.12 -19.60
N GLU A 51 -6.15 -29.02 -20.59
CA GLU A 51 -6.05 -28.05 -21.68
C GLU A 51 -6.61 -26.68 -21.32
N ILE A 52 -7.37 -26.59 -20.22
CA ILE A 52 -7.92 -25.32 -19.73
C ILE A 52 -6.79 -24.53 -19.07
N GLN A 53 -6.41 -23.42 -19.69
CA GLN A 53 -5.46 -22.47 -19.12
C GLN A 53 -6.22 -21.29 -18.55
N VAL A 54 -6.03 -21.05 -17.26
CA VAL A 54 -6.58 -19.88 -16.59
C VAL A 54 -5.49 -18.85 -16.45
N SER A 55 -5.73 -17.64 -16.94
CA SER A 55 -4.83 -16.50 -16.77
C SER A 55 -5.55 -15.39 -16.01
N ILE A 56 -4.80 -14.70 -15.16
CA ILE A 56 -5.30 -13.54 -14.41
C ILE A 56 -4.64 -12.31 -15.03
N ARG A 57 -5.46 -11.39 -15.53
CA ARG A 57 -5.01 -10.11 -16.08
C ARG A 57 -5.49 -8.98 -15.18
N THR A 58 -4.56 -8.13 -14.82
CA THR A 58 -4.81 -6.99 -13.94
C THR A 58 -3.73 -5.93 -14.16
N SER A 59 -3.98 -4.72 -13.69
CA SER A 59 -3.00 -3.63 -13.71
C SER A 59 -1.87 -3.93 -12.72
N ALA A 60 -0.61 -3.76 -13.15
CA ALA A 60 0.56 -3.96 -12.27
C ALA A 60 0.60 -2.95 -11.11
N LYS A 61 0.13 -1.72 -11.36
CA LYS A 61 0.06 -0.61 -10.40
C LYS A 61 -1.38 -0.13 -10.27
N TRP A 62 -1.85 0.06 -9.04
CA TRP A 62 -3.20 0.59 -8.77
C TRP A 62 -3.22 1.43 -7.48
N ARG A 63 -4.27 2.21 -7.25
CA ARG A 63 -4.43 3.01 -6.02
C ARG A 63 -5.52 2.44 -5.14
N ALA A 64 -5.25 2.38 -3.83
CA ALA A 64 -6.24 2.00 -2.83
C ALA A 64 -7.45 2.96 -2.83
N GLY A 65 -8.63 2.43 -2.52
CA GLY A 65 -9.91 3.16 -2.48
C GLY A 65 -10.67 3.21 -3.81
N LYS A 66 -10.09 2.72 -4.92
CA LYS A 66 -10.79 2.59 -6.21
C LYS A 66 -11.05 1.12 -6.54
N PRO A 67 -12.24 0.76 -7.04
CA PRO A 67 -12.55 -0.62 -7.39
C PRO A 67 -11.58 -1.11 -8.47
N LEU A 68 -10.77 -2.10 -8.13
CA LEU A 68 -9.85 -2.73 -9.07
C LEU A 68 -10.65 -3.71 -9.93
N ARG A 69 -10.60 -3.53 -11.25
CA ARG A 69 -11.18 -4.47 -12.21
C ARG A 69 -10.14 -5.50 -12.57
N MET A 70 -10.30 -6.71 -12.05
CA MET A 70 -9.45 -7.84 -12.40
C MET A 70 -10.19 -8.73 -13.40
N GLU A 71 -9.51 -9.08 -14.50
CA GLU A 71 -10.05 -9.94 -15.55
C GLU A 71 -9.46 -11.35 -15.40
N ILE A 72 -10.31 -12.34 -15.14
CA ILE A 72 -9.91 -13.75 -15.10
C ILE A 72 -10.34 -14.38 -16.41
N ARG A 73 -9.37 -14.82 -17.20
CA ARG A 73 -9.60 -15.41 -18.51
C ARG A 73 -9.34 -16.90 -18.47
N ALA A 74 -10.33 -17.71 -18.83
CA ALA A 74 -10.15 -19.13 -19.08
C ALA A 74 -10.15 -19.37 -20.59
N ASP A 75 -9.03 -19.87 -21.10
CA ASP A 75 -8.86 -20.26 -22.49
C ASP A 75 -8.82 -21.79 -22.58
N SER A 76 -9.48 -22.33 -23.59
CA SER A 76 -9.56 -23.77 -23.83
C SER A 76 -9.55 -24.06 -25.32
N ARG A 77 -8.90 -25.17 -25.71
CA ARG A 77 -8.88 -25.63 -27.11
C ARG A 77 -10.16 -26.38 -27.47
N ARG A 78 -10.70 -27.15 -26.52
CA ARG A 78 -11.90 -27.98 -26.65
C ARG A 78 -12.80 -27.81 -25.42
N LEU A 79 -14.09 -27.58 -25.68
CA LEU A 79 -15.16 -27.47 -24.69
C LEU A 79 -16.34 -28.31 -25.17
N LEU A 80 -16.32 -29.61 -24.91
CA LEU A 80 -17.42 -30.52 -25.20
C LEU A 80 -18.23 -30.77 -23.94
N SER A 81 -17.56 -30.99 -22.80
CA SER A 81 -18.23 -31.33 -21.54
C SER A 81 -18.04 -30.31 -20.43
N ALA A 82 -16.89 -29.64 -20.34
CA ALA A 82 -16.64 -28.64 -19.29
C ALA A 82 -17.58 -27.43 -19.44
N GLY A 83 -18.42 -27.18 -18.44
CA GLY A 83 -19.42 -26.12 -18.46
C GLY A 83 -19.27 -25.08 -17.36
N ILE A 84 -18.59 -25.41 -16.26
CA ILE A 84 -18.44 -24.53 -15.09
C ILE A 84 -17.02 -24.67 -14.56
N LEU A 85 -16.34 -23.55 -14.30
CA LEU A 85 -15.10 -23.50 -13.53
C LEU A 85 -15.39 -22.88 -12.16
N GLU A 86 -15.03 -23.59 -11.10
CA GLU A 86 -15.03 -23.06 -9.74
C GLU A 86 -13.60 -23.01 -9.21
N GLY A 87 -13.29 -22.00 -8.40
CA GLY A 87 -11.99 -21.89 -7.75
C GLY A 87 -12.06 -20.89 -6.61
N SER A 88 -10.94 -20.69 -5.95
CA SER A 88 -10.80 -19.72 -4.87
C SER A 88 -9.60 -18.82 -5.17
N LEU A 89 -9.86 -17.55 -5.40
CA LEU A 89 -8.81 -16.54 -5.48
C LEU A 89 -8.32 -16.26 -4.07
N GLU A 90 -7.03 -16.45 -3.86
CA GLU A 90 -6.36 -16.06 -2.64
C GLU A 90 -5.59 -14.78 -2.91
N CYS A 91 -6.02 -13.71 -2.23
CA CYS A 91 -5.39 -12.40 -2.27
C CYS A 91 -4.63 -12.21 -0.96
N GLU A 92 -3.31 -12.34 -1.01
CA GLU A 92 -2.40 -12.18 0.12
C GLU A 92 -1.73 -10.80 0.05
N ASN A 93 -1.94 -9.95 1.06
CA ASN A 93 -1.19 -8.71 1.22
C ASN A 93 0.14 -9.03 1.91
N LEU A 94 1.23 -8.99 1.16
CA LEU A 94 2.59 -9.32 1.63
C LEU A 94 3.19 -8.23 2.54
N THR A 95 2.68 -7.01 2.46
CA THR A 95 3.14 -5.89 3.28
C THR A 95 2.56 -5.96 4.69
N ILE A 96 1.25 -6.24 4.79
CA ILE A 96 0.49 -6.25 6.05
C ILE A 96 0.37 -7.67 6.63
N GLY A 97 0.44 -8.70 5.78
CA GLY A 97 0.30 -10.11 6.16
C GLY A 97 -1.15 -10.55 6.39
N GLU A 98 -2.11 -9.98 5.65
CA GLU A 98 -3.51 -10.42 5.63
C GLU A 98 -3.83 -11.21 4.36
N THR A 99 -4.65 -12.25 4.47
CA THR A 99 -5.09 -13.06 3.33
C THR A 99 -6.61 -13.04 3.22
N LYS A 100 -7.12 -12.74 2.03
CA LYS A 100 -8.55 -12.75 1.70
C LYS A 100 -8.82 -13.78 0.62
N ILE A 101 -9.80 -14.66 0.87
CA ILE A 101 -10.21 -15.68 -0.09
C ILE A 101 -11.53 -15.24 -0.74
N VAL A 102 -11.55 -15.17 -2.07
CA VAL A 102 -12.72 -14.82 -2.87
C VAL A 102 -13.10 -16.03 -3.73
N PRO A 103 -14.22 -16.70 -3.47
CA PRO A 103 -14.66 -17.81 -4.32
C PRO A 103 -15.08 -17.27 -5.69
N ILE A 104 -14.64 -17.95 -6.74
CA ILE A 104 -15.00 -17.63 -8.12
C ILE A 104 -15.77 -18.77 -8.75
N ARG A 105 -16.75 -18.40 -9.56
CA ARG A 105 -17.50 -19.32 -10.39
C ARG A 105 -17.74 -18.66 -11.74
N MET A 106 -17.32 -19.33 -12.80
CA MET A 106 -17.53 -18.88 -14.17
C MET A 106 -18.12 -20.00 -15.02
N ASN A 107 -19.04 -19.66 -15.90
CA ASN A 107 -19.60 -20.59 -16.87
C ASN A 107 -18.69 -20.63 -18.08
N LEU A 108 -18.29 -21.83 -18.50
CA LEU A 108 -17.48 -22.10 -19.69
C LEU A 108 -18.41 -22.41 -20.88
N SER A 109 -18.96 -21.38 -21.51
CA SER A 109 -19.80 -21.51 -22.72
C SER A 109 -19.08 -21.22 -24.05
N ALA A 110 -17.88 -20.64 -23.99
CA ALA A 110 -17.08 -20.21 -25.13
C ALA A 110 -15.60 -20.51 -24.89
N LYS A 111 -14.83 -20.63 -25.98
CA LYS A 111 -13.39 -20.98 -25.97
C LYS A 111 -12.53 -20.04 -25.12
N SER A 112 -12.95 -18.79 -25.00
CA SER A 112 -12.33 -17.77 -24.16
C SER A 112 -13.40 -16.99 -23.42
N ILE A 113 -13.36 -16.97 -22.10
CA ILE A 113 -14.32 -16.22 -21.27
C ILE A 113 -13.55 -15.43 -20.24
N SER A 114 -13.97 -14.19 -20.06
CA SER A 114 -13.45 -13.33 -19.01
C SER A 114 -14.49 -12.96 -17.97
N LEU A 115 -14.08 -13.03 -16.70
CA LEU A 115 -14.85 -12.55 -15.55
C LEU A 115 -14.17 -11.31 -14.99
N THR A 116 -14.87 -10.19 -14.95
CA THR A 116 -14.39 -8.96 -14.29
C THR A 116 -14.91 -8.92 -12.85
N LEU A 117 -14.01 -8.95 -11.87
CA LEU A 117 -14.36 -8.84 -10.46
C LEU A 117 -13.93 -7.47 -9.91
N PRO A 118 -14.83 -6.72 -9.26
CA PRO A 118 -14.43 -5.57 -8.46
C PRO A 118 -13.81 -6.07 -7.15
N ILE A 119 -12.52 -5.87 -6.98
CA ILE A 119 -11.85 -6.10 -5.68
C ILE A 119 -11.78 -4.75 -4.97
N GLU A 120 -12.37 -4.70 -3.77
CA GLU A 120 -12.20 -3.55 -2.87
C GLU A 120 -10.75 -3.50 -2.38
N THR A 121 -10.06 -2.43 -2.75
CA THR A 121 -8.65 -2.19 -2.44
C THR A 121 -8.55 -1.22 -1.26
N THR A 122 -9.00 -1.63 -0.08
CA THR A 122 -8.95 -0.75 1.12
C THR A 122 -7.53 -0.63 1.69
N LEU A 123 -6.70 -1.65 1.47
CA LEU A 123 -5.36 -1.75 2.00
C LEU A 123 -4.33 -1.44 0.92
N CYS A 124 -3.29 -0.69 1.28
CA CYS A 124 -2.11 -0.49 0.43
C CYS A 124 -1.06 -1.58 0.66
N GLY A 125 -0.05 -1.60 -0.22
CA GLY A 125 1.06 -2.55 -0.21
C GLY A 125 1.05 -3.51 -1.40
N ARG A 126 1.89 -4.54 -1.31
CA ARG A 126 2.05 -5.55 -2.37
C ARG A 126 1.05 -6.70 -2.17
N ILE A 127 0.17 -6.92 -3.13
CA ILE A 127 -0.80 -8.02 -3.11
C ILE A 127 -0.37 -9.11 -4.09
N ARG A 128 -0.23 -10.34 -3.60
CA ARG A 128 -0.13 -11.55 -4.40
C ARG A 128 -1.53 -12.12 -4.60
N ILE A 129 -1.89 -12.40 -5.85
CA ILE A 129 -3.16 -13.01 -6.23
C ILE A 129 -2.85 -14.36 -6.89
N CYS A 130 -3.42 -15.42 -6.35
CA CYS A 130 -3.28 -16.77 -6.88
C CYS A 130 -4.65 -17.46 -6.96
N LEU A 131 -4.88 -18.24 -8.01
CA LEU A 131 -6.07 -19.07 -8.11
C LEU A 131 -5.77 -20.46 -7.54
N LYS A 132 -6.31 -20.77 -6.37
CA LYS A 132 -6.20 -22.09 -5.75
C LYS A 132 -7.46 -22.92 -5.95
N ASN A 133 -7.29 -24.24 -5.87
CA ASN A 133 -8.37 -25.23 -5.92
C ASN A 133 -9.28 -25.10 -7.16
N ALA A 134 -8.70 -24.70 -8.30
CA ALA A 134 -9.44 -24.60 -9.56
C ALA A 134 -9.93 -25.98 -10.01
N ARG A 135 -11.23 -26.09 -10.24
CA ARG A 135 -11.89 -27.31 -10.70
C ARG A 135 -12.89 -26.97 -11.78
N CYS A 136 -12.88 -27.73 -12.87
CA CYS A 136 -13.95 -27.69 -13.85
C CYS A 136 -14.99 -28.77 -13.53
N TYR A 137 -16.24 -28.48 -13.86
CA TYR A 137 -17.37 -29.39 -13.79
C TYR A 137 -17.98 -29.53 -15.17
N ASP A 138 -18.59 -30.69 -15.41
CA ASP A 138 -19.33 -30.90 -16.65
C ASP A 138 -20.61 -30.04 -16.70
N LEU A 139 -21.24 -29.94 -17.87
CA LEU A 139 -22.48 -29.19 -18.11
C LEU A 139 -23.61 -29.53 -17.12
N PHE A 140 -23.62 -30.75 -16.58
CA PHE A 140 -24.63 -31.23 -15.62
C PHE A 140 -24.16 -31.16 -14.16
N GLY A 141 -22.90 -30.80 -13.89
CA GLY A 141 -22.30 -30.80 -12.56
C GLY A 141 -22.05 -32.21 -11.96
N LEU A 142 -22.05 -33.27 -12.77
CA LEU A 142 -21.90 -34.66 -12.32
C LEU A 142 -20.44 -34.97 -12.00
N ASN A 143 -19.55 -34.78 -12.96
CA ASN A 143 -18.12 -35.02 -12.83
C ASN A 143 -17.35 -33.72 -12.57
N CYS A 144 -16.19 -33.85 -11.94
CA CYS A 144 -15.25 -32.75 -11.80
C CYS A 144 -13.82 -33.21 -12.05
N ALA A 145 -13.00 -32.30 -12.56
CA ALA A 145 -11.57 -32.51 -12.75
C ALA A 145 -10.80 -31.27 -12.28
N PRO A 146 -9.59 -31.44 -11.70
CA PRO A 146 -8.74 -30.32 -11.34
C PRO A 146 -8.23 -29.64 -12.62
N VAL A 147 -8.14 -28.32 -12.57
CA VAL A 147 -7.55 -27.50 -13.63
C VAL A 147 -6.23 -26.95 -13.14
N SER A 148 -5.25 -26.86 -14.02
CA SER A 148 -3.97 -26.23 -13.72
C SER A 148 -4.21 -24.80 -13.23
N SER A 149 -3.68 -24.46 -12.06
CA SER A 149 -3.82 -23.13 -11.48
C SER A 149 -3.13 -22.09 -12.36
N ALA A 150 -3.71 -20.88 -12.40
CA ALA A 150 -3.12 -19.72 -13.05
C ALA A 150 -1.72 -19.39 -12.47
N GLU A 151 -0.88 -18.75 -13.28
CA GLU A 151 0.34 -18.11 -12.81
C GLU A 151 0.02 -17.08 -11.70
N GLU A 152 0.92 -16.95 -10.73
CA GLU A 152 0.80 -15.94 -9.68
C GLU A 152 0.87 -14.53 -10.29
N CYS A 153 -0.07 -13.68 -9.90
CA CYS A 153 -0.06 -12.28 -10.28
C CYS A 153 0.28 -11.42 -9.06
N GLN A 154 1.10 -10.38 -9.25
CA GLN A 154 1.42 -9.41 -8.21
C GLN A 154 0.95 -8.02 -8.62
N ILE A 155 0.32 -7.33 -7.67
CA ILE A 155 -0.18 -5.96 -7.83
C ILE A 155 0.43 -5.10 -6.75
N LEU A 156 0.91 -3.92 -7.14
CA LEU A 156 1.33 -2.88 -6.22
C LEU A 156 0.17 -1.90 -5.99
N LEU A 157 -0.38 -1.88 -4.77
CA LEU A 157 -1.41 -0.93 -4.37
C LEU A 157 -0.78 0.25 -3.64
N TYR A 158 -0.78 1.42 -4.29
CA TYR A 158 -0.36 2.66 -3.65
C TYR A 158 -1.39 3.11 -2.61
N PRO A 159 -0.93 3.87 -1.60
CA PRO A 159 -1.82 4.45 -0.60
C PRO A 159 -2.91 5.32 -1.23
N ALA A 160 -4.05 5.41 -0.55
CA ALA A 160 -5.15 6.25 -0.99
C ALA A 160 -4.73 7.73 -0.89
N GLN A 161 -5.33 8.59 -1.73
CA GLN A 161 -5.08 10.03 -1.62
C GLN A 161 -5.69 10.54 -0.31
N CYS A 162 -4.85 11.08 0.56
CA CYS A 162 -5.27 11.76 1.78
C CYS A 162 -5.21 13.28 1.54
N PRO A 163 -6.31 14.02 1.73
CA PRO A 163 -6.29 15.48 1.61
C PRO A 163 -5.51 16.09 2.78
N VAL A 164 -4.32 16.62 2.48
CA VAL A 164 -3.44 17.28 3.45
C VAL A 164 -3.22 18.73 3.03
N GLU A 165 -3.27 19.64 4.00
CA GLU A 165 -2.91 21.05 3.90
C GLU A 165 -1.66 21.32 4.74
N ILE A 166 -0.68 21.98 4.15
CA ILE A 166 0.53 22.41 4.86
C ILE A 166 0.36 23.86 5.28
N ILE A 167 0.45 24.12 6.59
CA ILE A 167 0.41 25.46 7.16
C ILE A 167 1.84 25.85 7.51
N LYS A 168 2.41 26.81 6.78
CA LYS A 168 3.72 27.39 7.10
C LYS A 168 3.58 28.27 8.34
N GLN A 169 4.25 27.93 9.44
CA GLN A 169 4.39 28.86 10.56
C GLN A 169 5.39 29.95 10.20
N GLY A 170 4.89 31.13 9.85
CA GLY A 170 5.73 32.30 9.60
C GLY A 170 6.42 32.74 10.89
N THR A 171 7.75 32.82 10.88
CA THR A 171 8.48 33.65 11.84
C THR A 171 8.06 35.10 11.65
N PRO A 172 7.63 35.83 12.71
CA PRO A 172 7.38 37.26 12.62
C PRO A 172 8.73 37.99 12.62
N ALA A 173 9.42 37.99 11.49
CA ALA A 173 10.55 38.87 11.20
C ALA A 173 10.72 39.02 9.69
N GLY A 174 10.06 40.03 9.13
CA GLY A 174 10.46 40.68 7.87
C GLY A 174 10.11 39.96 6.58
N ASP A 175 9.05 40.44 5.92
CA ASP A 175 8.87 40.32 4.48
C ASP A 175 10.19 40.58 3.72
N SER A 176 10.68 39.56 3.01
CA SER A 176 11.46 39.77 1.80
C SER A 176 11.35 38.56 0.87
N LEU A 177 10.53 38.75 -0.17
CA LEU A 177 10.72 38.32 -1.56
C LEU A 177 11.05 36.83 -1.80
N ASP A 178 10.06 36.13 -2.38
CA ASP A 178 10.19 34.96 -3.27
C ASP A 178 11.44 34.08 -3.11
N GLY A 179 11.25 32.95 -2.43
CA GLY A 179 12.21 31.84 -2.42
C GLY A 179 12.35 31.25 -1.04
N THR A 180 11.60 30.18 -0.79
CA THR A 180 11.80 29.10 0.19
C THR A 180 13.05 29.21 1.08
N GLN A 181 13.07 30.15 2.03
CA GLN A 181 14.09 30.16 3.08
C GLN A 181 13.64 29.21 4.20
N MET A 182 13.89 27.91 3.98
CA MET A 182 14.18 27.04 5.12
C MET A 182 15.43 27.62 5.79
N ALA A 183 15.50 27.54 7.13
CA ALA A 183 16.62 28.06 7.90
C ALA A 183 17.91 27.31 7.55
N SER A 184 18.58 27.70 6.45
CA SER A 184 19.75 27.01 5.93
C SER A 184 20.88 26.97 6.97
N LYS A 185 21.90 26.16 6.76
CA LYS A 185 23.12 26.19 7.57
C LYS A 185 24.19 26.92 6.78
N LYS A 186 25.15 27.52 7.49
CA LYS A 186 26.38 28.02 6.86
C LYS A 186 27.08 26.86 6.15
N GLY A 187 27.21 26.97 4.83
CA GLY A 187 27.80 25.96 3.98
C GLY A 187 28.83 26.52 3.01
N LYS A 188 29.03 25.82 1.90
CA LYS A 188 29.99 26.18 0.85
C LYS A 188 29.32 26.50 -0.48
N ASP A 189 28.00 26.39 -0.56
CA ASP A 189 27.27 26.70 -1.78
C ASP A 189 27.09 28.21 -1.93
N ALA A 190 27.91 28.81 -2.79
CA ALA A 190 27.89 30.25 -3.06
C ALA A 190 26.70 30.68 -3.95
N SER A 191 25.92 29.73 -4.49
CA SER A 191 24.74 30.03 -5.31
C SER A 191 23.53 30.47 -4.48
N GLU A 192 23.43 29.99 -3.24
CA GLU A 192 22.41 30.38 -2.28
C GLU A 192 23.03 31.19 -1.12
N VAL A 193 22.39 32.31 -0.78
CA VAL A 193 22.83 33.16 0.34
C VAL A 193 22.12 32.72 1.61
N TYR A 194 22.87 32.20 2.57
CA TYR A 194 22.37 31.82 3.89
C TYR A 194 22.06 33.04 4.78
N ASP A 195 23.04 33.94 4.90
CA ASP A 195 22.95 35.11 5.76
C ASP A 195 23.81 36.26 5.21
N LEU A 196 23.54 37.48 5.66
CA LEU A 196 24.27 38.69 5.35
C LEU A 196 24.88 39.25 6.64
N ARG A 197 26.20 39.18 6.74
CA ARG A 197 26.93 39.71 7.91
C ARG A 197 27.97 40.75 7.55
N GLU A 198 28.45 41.48 8.54
CA GLU A 198 29.57 42.39 8.38
C GLU A 198 30.87 41.62 8.06
N TYR A 199 31.69 42.24 7.22
CA TYR A 199 32.99 41.72 6.79
C TYR A 199 33.95 41.62 7.99
N HIS A 200 34.52 40.43 8.18
CA HIS A 200 35.63 40.23 9.09
C HIS A 200 36.92 40.00 8.30
N VAL A 201 38.04 40.41 8.88
CA VAL A 201 39.36 40.24 8.27
C VAL A 201 39.63 38.74 8.05
N GLY A 202 39.76 38.35 6.79
CA GLY A 202 39.91 36.95 6.36
C GLY A 202 38.80 36.43 5.46
N ASP A 203 37.68 37.15 5.34
CA ASP A 203 36.61 36.80 4.40
C ASP A 203 37.00 37.06 2.94
N ASP A 204 36.52 36.21 2.02
CA ASP A 204 36.79 36.35 0.59
C ASP A 204 36.07 37.57 -0.01
N PHE A 205 36.81 38.47 -0.64
CA PHE A 205 36.25 39.66 -1.30
C PHE A 205 35.19 39.33 -2.38
N ARG A 206 35.23 38.14 -2.97
CA ARG A 206 34.22 37.70 -3.96
C ARG A 206 32.84 37.48 -3.34
N SER A 207 32.79 37.22 -2.03
CA SER A 207 31.55 37.01 -1.29
C SER A 207 30.87 38.33 -0.87
N ILE A 208 31.49 39.49 -1.13
CA ILE A 208 30.95 40.81 -0.75
C ILE A 208 29.68 41.13 -1.57
N HIS A 209 28.62 41.54 -0.87
CA HIS A 209 27.41 42.04 -1.48
C HIS A 209 27.53 43.54 -1.82
N TRP A 210 28.27 43.86 -2.89
CA TRP A 210 28.60 45.23 -3.29
C TRP A 210 27.42 46.22 -3.29
N LYS A 211 26.25 45.79 -3.76
CA LYS A 211 25.05 46.65 -3.82
C LYS A 211 24.47 46.98 -2.44
N LEU A 212 24.65 46.11 -1.44
CA LEU A 212 24.15 46.30 -0.09
C LEU A 212 25.18 47.08 0.73
N THR A 213 26.46 46.75 0.55
CA THR A 213 27.59 47.54 1.05
C THR A 213 27.47 49.01 0.64
N GLY A 214 27.16 49.28 -0.63
CA GLY A 214 26.98 50.66 -1.12
C GLY A 214 25.77 51.39 -0.54
N LYS A 215 24.74 50.67 -0.04
CA LYS A 215 23.56 51.27 0.60
C LYS A 215 23.76 51.54 2.09
N LEU A 216 24.42 50.61 2.79
CA LEU A 216 24.58 50.67 4.25
C LEU A 216 25.87 51.38 4.67
N GLY A 217 26.84 51.55 3.76
CA GLY A 217 28.15 52.12 4.07
C GLY A 217 29.07 51.19 4.86
N VAL A 218 28.62 49.96 5.14
CA VAL A 218 29.36 48.92 5.87
C VAL A 218 29.59 47.73 4.93
N MET A 219 30.78 47.13 4.94
CA MET A 219 31.09 45.99 4.07
C MET A 219 30.28 44.75 4.50
N MET A 220 29.32 44.35 3.67
CA MET A 220 28.48 43.18 3.90
C MET A 220 28.96 41.99 3.07
N VAL A 221 29.05 40.83 3.69
CA VAL A 221 29.46 39.55 3.11
C VAL A 221 28.25 38.62 3.02
N LYS A 222 28.09 37.96 1.87
CA LYS A 222 27.14 36.86 1.66
C LYS A 222 27.75 35.59 2.25
N GLU A 223 27.13 35.02 3.26
CA GLU A 223 27.46 33.67 3.69
C GLU A 223 26.78 32.64 2.78
N ALA A 224 27.57 31.67 2.31
CA ALA A 224 27.09 30.58 1.49
C ALA A 224 26.18 29.63 2.29
N SER A 225 25.16 29.09 1.64
CA SER A 225 24.25 28.08 2.19
C SER A 225 24.86 26.67 2.11
N ASP A 226 24.37 25.73 2.93
CA ASP A 226 24.61 24.30 2.77
C ASP A 226 23.42 23.69 2.03
N SER A 227 23.49 23.69 0.70
CA SER A 227 22.43 23.15 -0.17
C SER A 227 22.25 21.62 -0.08
N THR A 228 23.09 20.92 0.68
CA THR A 228 23.06 19.45 0.77
C THR A 228 22.29 18.89 1.96
N ARG A 229 21.85 19.74 2.89
CA ARG A 229 21.21 19.29 4.14
C ARG A 229 19.76 19.73 4.23
N HIS A 230 18.87 18.74 4.23
CA HIS A 230 17.45 18.94 4.50
C HIS A 230 17.21 19.01 6.01
N ASP A 231 16.49 20.04 6.45
CA ASP A 231 16.19 20.25 7.87
C ASP A 231 14.95 19.49 8.35
N ILE A 232 14.18 18.90 7.43
CA ILE A 232 12.91 18.19 7.67
C ILE A 232 13.10 16.69 7.46
N LEU A 233 12.80 15.90 8.51
CA LEU A 233 12.68 14.45 8.43
C LEU A 233 11.22 14.03 8.59
N ILE A 234 10.72 13.20 7.67
CA ILE A 234 9.45 12.49 7.81
C ILE A 234 9.76 11.05 8.15
N LEU A 235 9.47 10.62 9.37
CA LEU A 235 9.76 9.28 9.87
C LEU A 235 8.46 8.48 9.95
N LEU A 236 8.31 7.48 9.07
CA LEU A 236 7.22 6.51 9.13
C LEU A 236 7.65 5.30 9.95
N ASP A 237 7.11 5.13 11.15
CA ASP A 237 7.41 4.01 12.04
C ASP A 237 6.12 3.23 12.32
N ILE A 238 5.97 2.08 11.67
CA ILE A 238 4.77 1.25 11.76
C ILE A 238 5.16 -0.20 12.06
N GLY A 239 4.31 -0.87 12.83
CA GLY A 239 4.45 -2.27 13.17
C GLY A 239 3.09 -2.95 13.28
N ARG A 240 3.04 -4.27 13.10
CA ARG A 240 1.79 -5.05 13.18
C ARG A 240 1.19 -5.08 14.60
N SER A 241 2.01 -4.82 15.61
CA SER A 241 1.64 -4.71 17.01
C SER A 241 2.38 -3.55 17.65
N ASP A 242 1.73 -2.94 18.63
CA ASP A 242 2.29 -1.87 19.45
C ASP A 242 2.18 -2.30 20.91
N GLU A 243 3.31 -2.32 21.63
CA GLU A 243 3.60 -2.81 23.00
C GLU A 243 2.76 -3.99 23.58
N ARG A 244 1.43 -3.94 23.53
CA ARG A 244 0.46 -4.91 24.06
C ARG A 244 -0.72 -5.27 23.13
N GLU A 245 -0.98 -4.53 22.06
CA GLU A 245 -2.15 -4.74 21.18
C GLU A 245 -1.79 -4.91 19.70
N SER A 246 -2.58 -5.71 18.98
CA SER A 246 -2.47 -5.84 17.53
C SER A 246 -3.00 -4.58 16.86
N VAL A 247 -2.19 -3.95 16.02
CA VAL A 247 -2.60 -2.79 15.24
C VAL A 247 -3.41 -3.27 14.04
N SER A 248 -4.55 -2.62 13.81
CA SER A 248 -5.43 -2.93 12.70
C SER A 248 -4.79 -2.61 11.35
N SER A 249 -5.02 -3.47 10.36
CA SER A 249 -4.57 -3.29 8.99
C SER A 249 -5.08 -1.99 8.35
N LYS A 250 -6.24 -1.48 8.79
CA LYS A 250 -6.77 -0.19 8.36
C LYS A 250 -5.93 0.97 8.89
N ALA A 251 -5.54 0.95 10.16
CA ALA A 251 -4.66 1.95 10.76
C ALA A 251 -3.28 1.97 10.06
N LEU A 252 -2.71 0.81 9.75
CA LEU A 252 -1.46 0.70 8.99
C LEU A 252 -1.58 1.32 7.59
N SER A 253 -2.63 0.97 6.85
CA SER A 253 -2.87 1.53 5.50
C SER A 253 -3.13 3.04 5.54
N PHE A 254 -3.81 3.52 6.59
CA PHE A 254 -4.05 4.94 6.82
C PHE A 254 -2.74 5.68 7.13
N ALA A 255 -1.87 5.15 7.99
CA ALA A 255 -0.58 5.76 8.29
C ALA A 255 0.29 5.94 7.03
N PHE A 256 0.31 4.93 6.15
CA PHE A 256 0.93 5.07 4.82
C PHE A 256 0.28 6.17 3.97
N SER A 257 -1.06 6.22 3.93
CA SER A 257 -1.81 7.18 3.12
C SER A 257 -1.62 8.62 3.59
N LEU A 258 -1.62 8.83 4.91
CA LEU A 258 -1.35 10.12 5.53
C LEU A 258 0.09 10.56 5.25
N THR A 259 1.07 9.69 5.50
CA THR A 259 2.49 10.01 5.29
C THR A 259 2.78 10.31 3.82
N ALA A 260 2.24 9.50 2.89
CA ALA A 260 2.32 9.77 1.47
C ALA A 260 1.67 11.11 1.09
N GLY A 261 0.52 11.44 1.67
CA GLY A 261 -0.15 12.73 1.48
C GLY A 261 0.70 13.92 1.96
N ILE A 262 1.32 13.80 3.14
CA ILE A 262 2.22 14.82 3.69
C ILE A 262 3.45 15.00 2.78
N CYS A 263 4.11 13.90 2.41
CA CYS A 263 5.27 13.91 1.51
C CYS A 263 4.94 14.53 0.15
N GLY A 264 3.81 14.14 -0.45
CA GLY A 264 3.36 14.67 -1.73
C GLY A 264 3.07 16.16 -1.67
N LYS A 265 2.39 16.63 -0.62
CA LYS A 265 2.11 18.07 -0.44
C LYS A 265 3.36 18.90 -0.16
N LEU A 266 4.33 18.33 0.57
CA LEU A 266 5.62 18.97 0.82
C LEU A 266 6.38 19.15 -0.48
N GLN A 267 6.43 18.10 -1.30
CA GLN A 267 7.06 18.11 -2.61
C GLN A 267 6.36 19.08 -3.58
N GLU A 268 5.03 19.07 -3.66
CA GLU A 268 4.25 20.04 -4.46
C GLU A 268 4.51 21.49 -4.02
N SER A 269 4.75 21.71 -2.73
CA SER A 269 5.04 23.04 -2.15
C SER A 269 6.50 23.46 -2.31
N GLY A 270 7.34 22.65 -2.97
CA GLY A 270 8.75 22.92 -3.23
C GLY A 270 9.68 22.73 -2.03
N PHE A 271 9.28 21.97 -1.02
CA PHE A 271 10.15 21.63 0.10
C PHE A 271 11.00 20.40 -0.21
N PHE A 272 12.26 20.47 0.18
CA PHE A 272 13.16 19.32 0.20
C PHE A 272 13.13 18.67 1.59
N PHE A 273 12.94 17.36 1.63
CA PHE A 273 12.83 16.61 2.88
C PHE A 273 13.46 15.23 2.77
N ASP A 274 13.83 14.68 3.92
CA ASP A 274 14.31 13.33 4.05
C ASP A 274 13.16 12.43 4.54
N ALA A 275 12.91 11.34 3.85
CA ALA A 275 11.92 10.33 4.20
C ALA A 275 12.62 9.14 4.86
N GLY A 276 12.41 9.00 6.17
CA GLY A 276 12.98 7.95 7.01
C GLY A 276 12.00 6.80 7.24
N LEU A 277 12.54 5.60 7.28
CA LEU A 277 11.79 4.39 7.57
C LEU A 277 12.67 3.39 8.35
N PRO A 278 12.23 2.89 9.52
CA PRO A 278 12.98 1.89 10.27
C PRO A 278 12.87 0.52 9.60
N VAL A 279 14.02 -0.05 9.22
CA VAL A 279 14.13 -1.39 8.62
C VAL A 279 15.33 -2.10 9.24
N ASN A 280 15.13 -3.32 9.75
CA ASN A 280 16.20 -4.20 10.26
C ASN A 280 17.16 -3.54 11.28
N GLY A 281 16.65 -2.65 12.13
CA GLY A 281 17.46 -1.99 13.16
C GLY A 281 18.26 -0.76 12.68
N GLN A 282 17.92 -0.19 11.52
CA GLN A 282 18.48 1.08 11.03
C GLN A 282 17.36 1.92 10.42
N ILE A 283 17.55 3.23 10.32
CA ILE A 283 16.62 4.11 9.59
C ILE A 283 17.12 4.28 8.16
N LEU A 284 16.39 3.70 7.21
CA LEU A 284 16.61 3.95 5.80
C LEU A 284 16.10 5.36 5.47
N ILE A 285 17.01 6.27 5.15
CA ILE A 285 16.68 7.62 4.72
C ILE A 285 16.76 7.71 3.19
N ARG A 286 15.71 8.26 2.57
CA ARG A 286 15.74 8.71 1.18
C ARG A 286 15.44 10.19 1.10
N GLN A 287 16.27 10.91 0.36
CA GLN A 287 16.05 12.32 0.07
C GLN A 287 14.97 12.43 -1.01
N VAL A 288 14.07 13.39 -0.85
CA VAL A 288 13.01 13.69 -1.81
C VAL A 288 13.08 15.16 -2.15
N SER A 289 13.56 15.44 -3.36
CA SER A 289 13.67 16.78 -3.92
C SER A 289 12.72 17.03 -5.08
N ASP A 290 12.37 15.98 -5.83
CA ASP A 290 11.51 16.05 -7.01
C ASP A 290 10.40 14.99 -7.00
N GLU A 291 9.49 15.09 -7.97
CA GLU A 291 8.39 14.14 -8.15
C GLU A 291 8.88 12.71 -8.43
N ARG A 292 10.02 12.55 -9.10
CA ARG A 292 10.58 11.23 -9.46
C ARG A 292 11.13 10.52 -8.23
N GLU A 293 11.80 11.24 -7.33
CA GLU A 293 12.29 10.74 -6.05
C GLU A 293 11.12 10.40 -5.12
N TYR A 294 10.07 11.21 -5.14
CA TYR A 294 8.83 10.91 -4.44
C TYR A 294 8.20 9.59 -4.93
N GLU A 295 8.09 9.38 -6.24
CA GLU A 295 7.60 8.11 -6.80
C GLU A 295 8.50 6.92 -6.41
N LYS A 296 9.82 7.07 -6.46
CA LYS A 296 10.77 6.02 -6.03
C LYS A 296 10.64 5.70 -4.55
N MET A 297 10.41 6.71 -3.71
CA MET A 297 10.15 6.54 -2.28
C MET A 297 8.88 5.72 -2.06
N LEU A 298 7.78 6.09 -2.72
CA LEU A 298 6.52 5.34 -2.64
C LEU A 298 6.67 3.89 -3.11
N ASP A 299 7.37 3.67 -4.23
CA ASP A 299 7.66 2.32 -4.72
C ASP A 299 8.40 1.53 -3.63
N ALA A 300 9.48 2.07 -3.09
CA ALA A 300 10.26 1.42 -2.03
C ALA A 300 9.39 1.08 -0.81
N TRP A 301 8.51 1.99 -0.39
CA TRP A 301 7.61 1.78 0.75
C TRP A 301 6.60 0.66 0.52
N MET A 302 6.06 0.53 -0.69
CA MET A 302 5.08 -0.52 -0.99
C MET A 302 5.70 -1.92 -1.14
N TYR A 303 7.03 -2.03 -1.27
CA TYR A 303 7.75 -3.31 -1.27
C TYR A 303 8.17 -3.79 0.13
N LEU A 304 7.94 -2.99 1.16
CA LEU A 304 8.31 -3.35 2.53
C LEU A 304 7.41 -4.46 3.08
N VAL A 305 7.96 -5.19 4.03
CA VAL A 305 7.22 -6.06 4.94
C VAL A 305 7.22 -5.36 6.30
N ILE A 306 6.03 -5.07 6.84
CA ILE A 306 5.91 -4.35 8.11
C ILE A 306 6.45 -5.25 9.25
N PRO A 307 7.33 -4.74 10.13
CA PRO A 307 7.83 -5.49 11.26
C PRO A 307 6.72 -5.85 12.26
N GLU A 308 6.93 -6.86 13.10
CA GLU A 308 5.93 -7.23 14.10
C GLU A 308 5.69 -6.13 15.13
N LYS A 309 6.73 -5.41 15.56
CA LYS A 309 6.64 -4.35 16.59
C LYS A 309 6.93 -2.97 16.00
N SER A 310 6.12 -1.98 16.38
CA SER A 310 6.35 -0.54 16.12
C SER A 310 7.32 0.08 17.13
N GLY A 311 7.72 1.32 16.88
CA GLY A 311 8.38 2.19 17.87
C GLY A 311 9.91 2.10 17.89
N SER A 312 10.49 1.25 17.03
CA SER A 312 11.94 1.16 16.90
C SER A 312 12.57 2.40 16.26
N GLY A 313 11.82 3.13 15.43
CA GLY A 313 12.30 4.28 14.69
C GLY A 313 12.76 5.43 15.58
N LEU A 314 12.02 5.79 16.63
CA LEU A 314 12.45 6.84 17.55
C LEU A 314 13.67 6.45 18.39
N LEU A 315 13.76 5.17 18.79
CA LEU A 315 14.94 4.64 19.50
C LEU A 315 16.19 4.74 18.63
N TRP A 316 16.10 4.35 17.35
CA TRP A 316 17.24 4.46 16.42
C TRP A 316 17.56 5.92 16.07
N PHE A 317 16.55 6.78 15.97
CA PHE A 317 16.74 8.21 15.73
C PHE A 317 17.58 8.86 16.83
N GLU A 318 17.27 8.54 18.08
CA GLU A 318 18.04 9.02 19.25
C GLU A 318 19.44 8.39 19.30
N ALA A 319 19.54 7.07 19.10
CA ALA A 319 20.81 6.34 19.13
C ALA A 319 21.81 6.84 18.08
N GLU A 320 21.35 7.17 16.87
CA GLU A 320 22.17 7.70 15.79
C GLU A 320 22.43 9.22 15.91
N ASN A 321 21.95 9.87 16.97
CA ASN A 321 22.07 11.31 17.21
C ASN A 321 21.53 12.18 16.05
N MET A 322 20.48 11.72 15.37
CA MET A 322 19.90 12.38 14.20
C MET A 322 19.31 13.76 14.51
N GLN A 323 19.00 14.06 15.77
CA GLN A 323 18.59 15.38 16.26
C GLN A 323 19.62 16.50 16.00
N ARG A 324 20.88 16.16 15.68
CA ARG A 324 21.89 17.15 15.25
C ARG A 324 21.76 17.54 13.78
N THR A 325 21.18 16.63 12.99
CA THR A 325 21.01 16.79 11.54
C THR A 325 19.70 17.50 11.25
N PHE A 326 18.59 17.00 11.80
CA PHE A 326 17.24 17.48 11.52
C PHE A 326 16.72 18.43 12.60
N ARG A 327 16.11 19.54 12.19
CA ARG A 327 15.48 20.52 13.10
C ARG A 327 13.99 20.27 13.28
N ARG A 328 13.32 19.82 12.21
CA ARG A 328 11.90 19.50 12.17
C ARG A 328 11.72 18.01 11.89
N VAL A 329 10.96 17.32 12.74
CA VAL A 329 10.66 15.90 12.56
C VAL A 329 9.14 15.69 12.55
N ILE A 330 8.63 15.07 11.49
CA ILE A 330 7.25 14.60 11.43
C ILE A 330 7.29 13.09 11.61
N TYR A 331 6.88 12.63 12.78
CA TYR A 331 6.83 11.22 13.12
C TYR A 331 5.41 10.70 12.89
N VAL A 332 5.25 9.63 12.11
CA VAL A 332 3.94 9.01 11.86
C VAL A 332 3.99 7.55 12.29
N THR A 333 3.06 7.16 13.16
CA THR A 333 2.90 5.77 13.64
C THR A 333 1.45 5.32 13.56
N ALA A 334 1.25 4.00 13.53
CA ALA A 334 -0.06 3.36 13.69
C ALA A 334 -0.11 2.70 15.07
N GLY A 335 -1.10 3.09 15.89
CA GLY A 335 -1.21 2.69 17.29
C GLY A 335 -1.01 3.85 18.25
N THR A 336 -0.41 3.57 19.40
CA THR A 336 -0.09 4.56 20.42
C THR A 336 1.27 5.21 20.16
N CYS A 337 1.49 6.36 20.78
CA CYS A 337 2.80 7.02 20.71
C CYS A 337 3.78 6.28 21.62
N PRO A 338 4.95 5.85 21.14
CA PRO A 338 5.91 5.15 21.98
C PRO A 338 6.50 6.06 23.06
N GLU A 339 6.88 5.50 24.22
CA GLU A 339 7.43 6.26 25.35
C GLU A 339 8.67 7.11 24.97
N ALA A 340 9.47 6.62 24.02
CA ALA A 340 10.66 7.31 23.50
C ALA A 340 10.37 8.75 23.04
N PHE A 341 9.16 9.02 22.53
CA PHE A 341 8.75 10.36 22.12
C PHE A 341 8.82 11.40 23.26
N PHE A 342 8.48 10.99 24.48
CA PHE A 342 8.46 11.89 25.64
C PHE A 342 9.85 12.18 26.21
N HIS A 343 10.85 11.35 25.87
CA HIS A 343 12.23 11.49 26.31
C HIS A 343 13.11 12.30 25.34
N LEU A 344 12.61 12.57 24.13
CA LEU A 344 13.33 13.39 23.14
C LEU A 344 13.62 14.81 23.66
N PRO A 345 14.74 15.42 23.22
CA PRO A 345 15.20 16.70 23.74
C PRO A 345 14.24 17.85 23.38
N GLU A 346 14.02 18.77 24.33
CA GLU A 346 13.01 19.84 24.22
C GLU A 346 13.25 20.88 23.11
N ASN A 347 14.48 20.94 22.59
CA ASN A 347 14.86 21.85 21.52
C ASN A 347 14.45 21.36 20.12
N LEU A 348 14.14 20.06 19.97
CA LEU A 348 13.71 19.44 18.73
C LEU A 348 12.25 19.79 18.44
N ASP A 349 11.98 20.25 17.23
CA ASP A 349 10.63 20.56 16.79
C ASP A 349 10.02 19.31 16.14
N ILE A 350 9.21 18.57 16.92
CA ILE A 350 8.69 17.26 16.53
C ILE A 350 7.17 17.23 16.60
N THR A 351 6.55 16.71 15.54
CA THR A 351 5.11 16.44 15.48
C THR A 351 4.90 14.95 15.30
N ALA A 352 4.38 14.28 16.33
CA ALA A 352 3.98 12.89 16.27
C ALA A 352 2.51 12.79 15.87
N ILE A 353 2.22 12.01 14.82
CA ILE A 353 0.87 11.70 14.36
C ILE A 353 0.64 10.21 14.58
N CYS A 354 -0.26 9.90 15.52
CA CYS A 354 -0.59 8.54 15.93
C CYS A 354 -1.96 8.16 15.36
N VAL A 355 -1.99 7.12 14.54
CA VAL A 355 -3.20 6.68 13.85
C VAL A 355 -3.85 5.54 14.61
N GLN A 356 -5.09 5.74 15.05
CA GLN A 356 -5.87 4.76 15.82
C GLN A 356 -7.16 4.39 15.08
N ASP A 357 -7.73 3.23 15.38
CA ASP A 357 -8.98 2.78 14.76
C ASP A 357 -10.20 3.54 15.28
N GLU A 358 -10.23 3.80 16.59
CA GLU A 358 -11.35 4.47 17.26
C GLU A 358 -10.82 5.59 18.16
N GLY A 359 -11.52 6.72 18.16
CA GLY A 359 -11.13 7.91 18.91
C GLY A 359 -11.61 9.18 18.23
N ALA A 360 -11.59 10.29 18.97
CA ALA A 360 -11.73 11.63 18.39
C ALA A 360 -10.34 12.20 18.12
N ILE A 361 -10.21 13.18 17.22
CA ILE A 361 -8.96 13.91 17.05
C ILE A 361 -8.57 14.55 18.38
N ARG A 362 -7.39 14.21 18.88
CA ARG A 362 -6.79 14.86 20.03
C ARG A 362 -5.49 15.48 19.62
N VAL A 363 -5.32 16.76 19.93
CA VAL A 363 -4.07 17.48 19.74
C VAL A 363 -3.59 17.91 21.10
N SER A 364 -2.40 17.47 21.47
CA SER A 364 -1.69 17.89 22.68
C SER A 364 -0.39 18.57 22.26
N GLN A 365 -0.09 19.74 22.83
CA GLN A 365 1.14 20.46 22.55
C GLN A 365 1.86 20.78 23.86
N GLN A 366 3.14 20.41 23.93
CA GLN A 366 4.02 20.73 25.05
C GLN A 366 5.32 21.33 24.51
N GLY A 367 5.40 22.67 24.53
CA GLY A 367 6.53 23.39 23.93
C GLY A 367 6.58 23.19 22.41
N ARG A 368 7.73 22.70 21.91
CA ARG A 368 7.96 22.35 20.49
C ARG A 368 7.55 20.91 20.12
N ARG A 369 6.93 20.19 21.04
CA ARG A 369 6.40 18.85 20.80
C ARG A 369 4.91 18.92 20.58
N MET A 370 4.46 18.38 19.47
CA MET A 370 3.04 18.25 19.15
C MET A 370 2.70 16.77 18.99
N LEU A 371 1.66 16.31 19.66
CA LEU A 371 1.10 14.97 19.53
C LEU A 371 -0.32 15.10 18.97
N MET A 372 -0.57 14.42 17.85
CA MET A 372 -1.86 14.37 17.19
C MET A 372 -2.33 12.93 17.10
N GLU A 373 -3.43 12.61 17.75
CA GLU A 373 -4.10 11.31 17.63
C GLU A 373 -5.22 11.43 16.59
N VAL A 374 -5.23 10.53 15.61
CA VAL A 374 -6.13 10.58 14.45
C VAL A 374 -6.87 9.26 14.29
N SER A 375 -8.18 9.31 14.06
CA SER A 375 -8.98 8.11 13.79
C SER A 375 -9.04 7.77 12.30
N THR A 376 -8.99 6.47 11.98
CA THR A 376 -9.18 5.97 10.61
C THR A 376 -10.54 6.32 10.00
N LYS A 377 -11.58 6.58 10.81
CA LYS A 377 -12.94 6.94 10.35
C LYS A 377 -13.03 8.35 9.77
N GLU A 378 -12.05 9.20 10.03
CA GLU A 378 -12.05 10.60 9.59
C GLU A 378 -11.32 10.85 8.26
N LEU A 379 -10.65 9.82 7.70
CA LEU A 379 -9.93 9.86 6.41
C LEU A 379 -10.76 10.48 5.28
N VAL A 380 -12.07 10.23 5.28
CA VAL A 380 -12.96 10.54 4.15
C VAL A 380 -13.61 11.92 4.30
N LYS A 381 -13.55 12.53 5.49
CA LYS A 381 -14.36 13.71 5.81
C LYS A 381 -13.57 14.99 6.01
N ASN A 382 -12.30 14.91 6.43
CA ASN A 382 -11.54 16.07 6.88
C ASN A 382 -10.23 16.24 6.12
N THR A 383 -9.88 17.49 5.83
CA THR A 383 -8.55 17.88 5.37
C THR A 383 -7.61 17.96 6.57
N PHE A 384 -6.50 17.23 6.53
CA PHE A 384 -5.52 17.22 7.62
C PHE A 384 -4.58 18.42 7.50
N ARG A 385 -4.53 19.25 8.54
CA ARG A 385 -3.65 20.40 8.59
C ARG A 385 -2.37 20.05 9.33
N VAL A 386 -1.27 20.00 8.61
CA VAL A 386 0.06 19.78 9.17
C VAL A 386 0.79 21.10 9.18
N VAL A 387 1.16 21.54 10.37
CA VAL A 387 1.93 22.76 10.55
C VAL A 387 3.40 22.44 10.30
N ILE A 388 4.11 23.27 9.56
CA ILE A 388 5.54 23.11 9.21
C ILE A 388 6.27 24.41 9.43
#